data_AF-A0A1Y2VV94-F1
#
_entry.id   AF-A0A1Y2VV94-F1
#
_cell.length_a   1.000
_cell.length_b   1.000
_cell.length_c   1.000
_cell.angle_alpha   90.00
_cell.angle_beta   90.00
_cell.angle_gamma   90.00
#
_symmetry.space_group_name_H-M   'P 1'
#
loop_
_entity.id
_entity.type
_entity.pdbx_description
1 polymer ?
#
loop_
_entity_poly.entity_id
_entity_poly.type
_entity_poly.pdbx_seq_one_letter_code
_entity_poly.pdbx_strand_id
1 'polypeptide(L)'
;MDVLKEYLPPAKGYLSYYLVVTSILAVGNSLQNYLTLHFSRRLYNGQFVPNQSLPPKTTTFNPEDSTQKLIPASAASNPKDARTQDQVTPLAARLFGTYTIISAIIRMYAAYNLHLAPIYQMTMWTYVVALFHFGSEFAVYKTAYLGPIATTFFFATTGIIWMTSQYNFYVEA
;
A
#
# COMPACT_ATOMS: atom_id res chain seq x y z
N MET A 1 30.62 -1.12 -18.48
CA MET A 1 29.74 -0.52 -17.46
C MET A 1 29.00 0.71 -18.01
N ASP A 2 29.14 1.03 -19.30
CA ASP A 2 28.63 2.27 -19.89
C ASP A 2 27.17 2.20 -20.32
N VAL A 3 26.68 1.02 -20.72
CA VAL A 3 25.26 0.81 -21.09
C VAL A 3 24.31 1.11 -19.92
N LEU A 4 24.70 0.81 -18.68
CA LEU A 4 23.85 1.06 -17.51
C LEU A 4 23.74 2.54 -17.18
N LYS A 5 24.71 3.38 -17.56
CA LYS A 5 24.68 4.82 -17.26
C LYS A 5 23.63 5.56 -18.10
N GLU A 6 23.33 5.09 -19.30
CA GLU A 6 22.32 5.71 -20.19
C GLU A 6 20.90 5.55 -19.66
N TYR A 7 20.62 4.49 -18.90
CA TYR A 7 19.31 4.23 -18.30
C TYR A 7 19.18 4.72 -16.86
N LEU A 8 20.24 5.27 -16.26
CA LEU A 8 20.17 5.84 -14.92
C LEU A 8 19.70 7.30 -15.00
N PRO A 9 18.87 7.75 -14.04
CA PRO A 9 18.43 9.14 -14.03
C PRO A 9 19.63 10.10 -13.98
N PRO A 10 19.67 11.16 -14.81
CA PRO A 10 20.75 12.15 -14.83
C PRO A 10 20.68 13.13 -13.63
N ALA A 11 20.28 12.64 -12.46
CA ALA A 11 19.80 13.48 -11.38
C ALA A 11 20.93 14.06 -10.53
N LYS A 12 20.75 15.33 -10.13
CA LYS A 12 21.48 15.95 -9.03
C LYS A 12 21.12 15.17 -7.74
N GLY A 13 22.07 14.49 -7.09
CA GLY A 13 21.83 13.78 -5.82
C GLY A 13 21.26 12.35 -5.92
N TYR A 14 20.89 11.77 -4.78
CA TYR A 14 20.58 10.33 -4.66
C TYR A 14 19.09 9.95 -4.63
N LEU A 15 18.17 10.93 -4.53
CA LEU A 15 16.74 10.67 -4.39
C LEU A 15 16.16 9.94 -5.61
N SER A 16 16.65 10.25 -6.82
CA SER A 16 16.20 9.59 -8.06
C SER A 16 16.44 8.09 -8.03
N TYR A 17 17.60 7.64 -7.55
CA TYR A 17 17.92 6.21 -7.44
C TYR A 17 17.02 5.51 -6.42
N TYR A 18 16.72 6.19 -5.31
CA TYR A 18 15.75 5.70 -4.34
C TYR A 18 14.35 5.50 -4.97
N LEU A 19 13.90 6.45 -5.79
CA LEU A 19 12.65 6.33 -6.54
C LEU A 19 12.67 5.17 -7.54
N VAL A 20 13.77 4.98 -8.28
CA VAL A 20 13.93 3.84 -9.19
C VAL A 20 13.84 2.51 -8.43
N VAL A 21 14.59 2.36 -7.34
CA VAL A 21 14.58 1.14 -6.53
C VAL A 21 13.19 0.84 -5.99
N THR A 22 12.52 1.82 -5.37
CA THR A 22 11.17 1.62 -4.82
C THR A 22 10.13 1.37 -5.92
N SER A 23 10.33 1.90 -7.13
CA SER A 23 9.49 1.60 -8.29
C SER A 23 9.65 0.15 -8.75
N ILE A 24 10.88 -0.36 -8.85
CA ILE A 24 11.15 -1.76 -9.23
C ILE A 24 10.55 -2.72 -8.19
N LEU A 25 10.73 -2.44 -6.90
CA LEU A 25 10.12 -3.22 -5.83
C LEU A 25 8.58 -3.23 -5.93
N ALA A 26 7.99 -2.07 -6.23
CA ALA A 26 6.54 -1.94 -6.41
C ALA A 26 6.03 -2.69 -7.66
N VAL A 27 6.77 -2.69 -8.77
CA VAL A 27 6.44 -3.52 -9.95
C VAL A 27 6.45 -5.00 -9.59
N GLY A 28 7.48 -5.47 -8.88
CA GLY A 28 7.55 -6.86 -8.40
C GLY A 28 6.38 -7.22 -7.49
N ASN A 29 6.03 -6.35 -6.54
CA ASN A 29 4.87 -6.53 -5.68
C ASN A 29 3.54 -6.54 -6.46
N SER A 30 3.39 -5.68 -7.46
CA SER A 30 2.22 -5.67 -8.33
C SER A 30 2.07 -7.01 -9.04
N LEU A 31 3.14 -7.50 -9.70
CA LEU A 31 3.12 -8.80 -10.38
C LEU A 31 2.76 -9.94 -9.42
N GLN A 32 3.32 -9.95 -8.21
CA GLN A 32 2.97 -10.94 -7.19
C GLN A 32 1.46 -10.96 -6.88
N ASN A 33 0.82 -9.79 -6.74
CA ASN A 33 -0.62 -9.71 -6.47
C ASN A 33 -1.51 -10.25 -7.60
N TYR A 34 -1.00 -10.30 -8.85
CA TYR A 34 -1.71 -10.92 -9.96
C TYR A 34 -1.50 -12.43 -10.04
N LEU A 35 -0.38 -12.94 -9.52
CA LEU A 35 0.01 -14.34 -9.63
C LEU A 35 -0.35 -15.17 -8.39
N THR A 36 -0.38 -14.56 -7.20
CA THR A 36 -0.58 -15.29 -5.96
C THR A 36 -1.16 -14.43 -4.83
N LEU A 37 -1.99 -15.05 -3.99
CA LEU A 37 -2.48 -14.44 -2.75
C LEU A 37 -1.52 -14.59 -1.56
N HIS A 38 -0.44 -15.37 -1.71
CA HIS A 38 0.39 -15.80 -0.59
C HIS A 38 0.90 -14.62 0.28
N PHE A 39 1.45 -13.58 -0.35
CA PHE A 39 2.02 -12.44 0.38
C PHE A 39 0.95 -11.48 0.91
N SER A 40 -0.10 -11.22 0.14
CA SER A 40 -1.20 -10.35 0.56
C SER A 40 -1.94 -10.97 1.75
N ARG A 41 -2.12 -12.30 1.76
CA ARG A 41 -2.63 -13.04 2.93
C ARG A 41 -1.71 -12.95 4.13
N ARG A 42 -0.40 -13.00 3.93
CA ARG A 42 0.56 -12.81 5.04
C ARG A 42 0.46 -11.40 5.62
N LEU A 43 0.24 -10.39 4.79
CA LEU A 43 0.06 -9.00 5.20
C LEU A 43 -1.23 -8.79 6.00
N TYR A 44 -2.32 -9.35 5.48
CA TYR A 44 -3.67 -9.24 6.00
C TYR A 44 -4.13 -10.50 6.74
N ASN A 45 -3.23 -11.20 7.44
CA ASN A 45 -3.50 -12.52 8.05
C ASN A 45 -4.41 -12.45 9.29
N GLY A 46 -5.45 -11.64 9.24
CA GLY A 46 -6.49 -11.57 10.24
C GLY A 46 -7.50 -12.70 10.03
N GLN A 47 -7.80 -13.42 11.09
CA GLN A 47 -8.99 -14.27 11.14
C GLN A 47 -10.19 -13.40 11.48
N PHE A 48 -11.21 -13.43 10.63
CA PHE A 48 -12.44 -12.67 10.83
C PHE A 48 -13.65 -13.59 10.97
N VAL A 49 -14.68 -13.11 11.66
CA VAL A 49 -15.96 -13.80 11.80
C VAL A 49 -17.12 -12.86 11.43
N PRO A 50 -18.27 -13.40 11.01
CA PRO A 50 -19.46 -12.58 10.75
C PRO A 50 -19.89 -11.76 11.96
N ASN A 51 -20.23 -10.50 11.72
CA ASN A 51 -20.73 -9.60 12.75
C ASN A 51 -22.22 -9.86 13.03
N GLN A 52 -22.50 -10.57 14.12
CA GLN A 52 -23.87 -10.92 14.52
C GLN A 52 -24.68 -9.73 15.04
N SER A 53 -24.04 -8.58 15.30
CA SER A 53 -24.70 -7.38 15.81
C SER A 53 -25.35 -6.53 14.72
N LEU A 54 -25.25 -6.91 13.44
CA LEU A 54 -25.86 -6.17 12.34
C LEU A 54 -27.39 -6.37 12.31
N PRO A 55 -28.17 -5.31 12.00
CA PRO A 55 -29.62 -5.42 11.82
C PRO A 55 -29.99 -6.44 10.73
N PRO A 56 -31.20 -7.02 10.73
CA PRO A 56 -31.67 -7.86 9.64
C PRO A 56 -31.87 -7.06 8.34
N LYS A 57 -31.88 -7.76 7.20
CA LYS A 57 -32.12 -7.16 5.88
C LYS A 57 -33.48 -6.45 5.82
N THR A 58 -33.48 -5.24 5.27
CA THR A 58 -34.67 -4.43 4.99
C THR A 58 -34.70 -4.04 3.51
N THR A 59 -35.67 -3.21 3.11
CA THR A 59 -35.76 -2.67 1.74
C THR A 59 -34.62 -1.69 1.40
N THR A 60 -34.04 -1.04 2.41
CA THR A 60 -32.97 -0.03 2.25
C THR A 60 -31.62 -0.46 2.81
N PHE A 61 -31.57 -1.59 3.52
CA PHE A 61 -30.36 -2.08 4.17
C PHE A 61 -30.16 -3.57 3.91
N ASN A 62 -28.94 -3.93 3.50
CA ASN A 62 -28.52 -5.31 3.33
C ASN A 62 -27.23 -5.54 4.13
N PRO A 63 -27.23 -6.43 5.14
CA PRO A 63 -26.06 -6.69 5.99
C PRO A 63 -24.82 -7.12 5.21
N GLU A 64 -25.00 -7.81 4.09
CA GLU A 64 -23.90 -8.29 3.23
C GLU A 64 -23.14 -7.17 2.52
N ASP A 65 -23.76 -5.99 2.39
CA ASP A 65 -23.19 -4.79 1.79
C ASP A 65 -22.50 -3.89 2.85
N SER A 66 -22.62 -4.23 4.13
CA SER A 66 -21.99 -3.48 5.22
C SER A 66 -20.48 -3.67 5.22
N THR A 67 -19.74 -2.58 5.40
CA THR A 67 -18.29 -2.62 5.64
C THR A 67 -17.92 -3.26 6.98
N GLN A 68 -18.89 -3.39 7.89
CA GLN A 68 -18.73 -4.00 9.22
C GLN A 68 -19.30 -5.42 9.27
N LYS A 69 -19.49 -6.08 8.13
CA LYS A 69 -20.00 -7.46 8.06
C LYS A 69 -19.08 -8.50 8.69
N LEU A 70 -17.79 -8.18 8.80
CA LEU A 70 -16.77 -9.03 9.42
C LEU A 70 -16.07 -8.26 10.55
N ILE A 71 -15.85 -8.93 11.67
CA ILE A 71 -15.09 -8.40 12.81
C ILE A 71 -13.89 -9.32 13.11
N PRO A 72 -12.79 -8.78 13.68
CA PRO A 72 -11.66 -9.61 14.10
C PRO A 72 -12.11 -10.74 15.04
N ALA A 73 -11.63 -11.96 14.83
CA ALA A 73 -12.02 -13.12 15.64
C ALA A 73 -11.67 -12.95 17.13
N SER A 74 -10.63 -12.16 17.46
CA SER A 74 -10.29 -11.81 18.84
C SER A 74 -11.34 -10.93 19.53
N ALA A 75 -12.16 -10.20 18.77
CA ALA A 75 -13.26 -9.40 19.29
C ALA A 75 -14.58 -10.22 19.38
N ALA A 76 -14.59 -11.46 18.90
CA ALA A 76 -15.76 -12.32 18.94
C ALA A 76 -15.89 -13.02 20.31
N SER A 77 -17.10 -13.06 20.85
CA SER A 77 -17.39 -13.63 22.18
C SER A 77 -17.21 -15.15 22.28
N ASN A 78 -17.20 -15.89 21.15
CA ASN A 78 -17.06 -17.34 21.17
C ASN A 78 -16.26 -17.90 19.96
N PRO A 79 -14.92 -18.00 20.05
CA PRO A 79 -14.04 -18.35 18.93
C PRO A 79 -14.13 -19.81 18.44
N LYS A 80 -14.71 -20.73 19.23
CA LYS A 80 -14.62 -22.18 18.97
C LYS A 80 -15.59 -22.71 17.91
N ASP A 81 -16.69 -22.00 17.62
CA ASP A 81 -17.72 -22.45 16.67
C ASP A 81 -17.75 -21.65 15.36
N ALA A 82 -16.95 -20.59 15.25
CA ALA A 82 -16.94 -19.71 14.09
C ALA A 82 -15.87 -20.15 13.08
N ARG A 83 -16.29 -20.52 11.86
CA ARG A 83 -15.36 -20.70 10.73
C ARG A 83 -14.73 -19.35 10.39
N THR A 84 -13.51 -19.11 10.89
CA THR A 84 -12.77 -17.88 10.59
C THR A 84 -12.51 -17.77 9.09
N GLN A 85 -12.71 -16.58 8.52
CA GLN A 85 -12.46 -16.28 7.12
C GLN A 85 -11.40 -15.19 6.98
N ASP A 86 -10.65 -15.28 5.88
CA ASP A 86 -9.72 -14.24 5.42
C ASP A 86 -10.47 -13.26 4.50
N GLN A 87 -10.13 -11.97 4.59
CA GLN A 87 -10.71 -10.91 3.75
C GLN A 87 -10.01 -10.75 2.40
N VAL A 88 -8.85 -11.39 2.19
CA VAL A 88 -8.09 -11.29 0.94
C VAL A 88 -8.72 -12.17 -0.15
N THR A 89 -9.31 -11.50 -1.13
CA THR A 89 -9.85 -12.13 -2.34
C THR A 89 -8.92 -11.92 -3.55
N PRO A 90 -9.01 -12.78 -4.60
CA PRO A 90 -8.28 -12.56 -5.85
C PRO A 90 -8.55 -11.20 -6.49
N LEU A 91 -9.79 -10.70 -6.40
CA LEU A 91 -10.13 -9.38 -6.92
C LEU A 91 -9.45 -8.26 -6.14
N ALA A 92 -9.51 -8.31 -4.80
CA ALA A 92 -8.86 -7.33 -3.93
C ALA A 92 -7.33 -7.29 -4.16
N ALA A 93 -6.68 -8.45 -4.32
CA ALA A 93 -5.26 -8.51 -4.64
C ALA A 93 -4.94 -7.80 -5.97
N ARG A 94 -5.70 -8.06 -7.04
CA ARG A 94 -5.48 -7.37 -8.32
C ARG A 94 -5.71 -5.85 -8.23
N LEU A 95 -6.71 -5.40 -7.48
CA LEU A 95 -6.92 -3.96 -7.24
C LEU A 95 -5.74 -3.35 -6.49
N PHE A 96 -5.23 -4.03 -5.46
CA PHE A 96 -4.03 -3.61 -4.73
C PHE A 96 -2.78 -3.58 -5.63
N GLY A 97 -2.61 -4.58 -6.50
CA GLY A 97 -1.56 -4.62 -7.51
C GLY A 97 -1.67 -3.47 -8.53
N THR A 98 -2.89 -3.13 -8.97
CA THR A 98 -3.17 -1.99 -9.86
C THR A 98 -2.80 -0.66 -9.20
N TYR A 99 -3.20 -0.46 -7.95
CA TYR A 99 -2.82 0.71 -7.16
C TYR A 99 -1.29 0.83 -7.03
N THR A 100 -0.61 -0.30 -6.79
CA THR A 100 0.84 -0.35 -6.60
C THR A 100 1.60 -0.04 -7.89
N ILE A 101 1.13 -0.53 -9.05
CA ILE A 101 1.77 -0.23 -10.34
C ILE A 101 1.60 1.24 -10.72
N ILE A 102 0.45 1.86 -10.46
CA ILE A 102 0.25 3.30 -10.67
C ILE A 102 1.27 4.10 -9.86
N SER A 103 1.44 3.75 -8.58
CA SER A 103 2.44 4.39 -7.71
C SER A 103 3.88 4.20 -8.23
N ALA A 104 4.19 3.02 -8.77
CA ALA A 104 5.50 2.73 -9.37
C ALA A 104 5.77 3.58 -10.62
N ILE A 105 4.76 3.74 -11.49
CA ILE A 105 4.86 4.58 -12.69
C ILE A 105 5.13 6.03 -12.28
N ILE A 106 4.37 6.58 -11.34
CA ILE A 106 4.55 7.95 -10.86
C ILE A 106 5.98 8.16 -10.32
N ARG A 107 6.47 7.26 -9.46
CA ARG A 107 7.83 7.31 -8.91
C ARG A 107 8.90 7.19 -9.99
N MET A 108 8.69 6.34 -10.99
CA MET A 108 9.61 6.19 -12.11
C MET A 108 9.68 7.49 -12.93
N TYR A 109 8.54 8.08 -13.30
CA TYR A 109 8.51 9.38 -13.98
C TYR A 109 9.19 10.47 -13.16
N ALA A 110 8.95 10.50 -11.85
CA ALA A 110 9.56 11.46 -10.97
C ALA A 110 11.07 11.30 -10.86
N ALA A 111 11.60 10.07 -10.90
CA ALA A 111 13.04 9.84 -10.86
C ALA A 111 13.82 10.63 -11.93
N TYR A 112 13.20 10.90 -13.09
CA TYR A 112 13.78 11.68 -14.19
C TYR A 112 13.35 13.15 -14.19
N ASN A 113 12.36 13.53 -13.38
CA ASN A 113 11.71 14.84 -13.43
C ASN A 113 11.53 15.50 -12.05
N LEU A 114 12.47 15.26 -11.12
CA LEU A 114 12.42 15.81 -9.75
C LEU A 114 12.45 17.36 -9.70
N HIS A 115 12.88 18.02 -10.77
CA HIS A 115 12.89 19.48 -10.89
C HIS A 115 11.48 20.09 -11.04
N LEU A 116 10.51 19.30 -11.50
CA LEU A 116 9.13 19.75 -11.68
C LEU A 116 8.35 19.59 -10.38
N ALA A 117 7.99 20.71 -9.75
CA ALA A 117 7.23 20.73 -8.50
C ALA A 117 5.98 19.83 -8.49
N PRO A 118 5.13 19.82 -9.53
CA PRO A 118 3.93 18.97 -9.53
C PRO A 118 4.26 17.48 -9.47
N ILE A 119 5.27 17.02 -10.21
CA ILE A 119 5.66 15.60 -10.25
C ILE A 119 6.30 15.18 -8.92
N TYR A 120 7.12 16.05 -8.34
CA TYR A 120 7.71 15.87 -7.03
C TYR A 120 6.64 15.67 -5.95
N GLN A 121 5.67 16.60 -5.89
CA GLN A 121 4.59 16.57 -4.92
C GLN A 121 3.67 15.37 -5.10
N MET A 122 3.28 15.04 -6.35
CA MET A 122 2.48 13.84 -6.62
C MET A 122 3.16 12.57 -6.12
N THR A 123 4.48 12.46 -6.33
CA THR A 123 5.27 11.31 -5.88
C THR A 123 5.31 11.21 -4.37
N MET A 124 5.54 12.33 -3.68
CA MET A 124 5.46 12.40 -2.23
C MET A 124 4.07 11.95 -1.72
N TRP A 125 2.99 12.40 -2.36
CA TRP A 125 1.63 11.97 -2.02
C TRP A 125 1.40 10.47 -2.21
N THR A 126 2.04 9.80 -3.17
CA THR A 126 1.94 8.32 -3.28
C THR A 126 2.48 7.61 -2.03
N TYR A 127 3.51 8.15 -1.38
CA TYR A 127 4.02 7.60 -0.12
C TYR A 127 3.10 7.93 1.05
N VAL A 128 2.54 9.15 1.09
CA VAL A 128 1.56 9.55 2.12
C VAL A 128 0.32 8.65 2.08
N VAL A 129 -0.25 8.42 0.90
CA VAL A 129 -1.44 7.55 0.75
C VAL A 129 -1.11 6.12 1.16
N ALA A 130 0.06 5.59 0.80
CA ALA A 130 0.49 4.26 1.24
C ALA A 130 0.62 4.18 2.77
N LEU A 131 1.24 5.18 3.40
CA LEU A 131 1.40 5.23 4.85
C LEU A 131 0.05 5.33 5.57
N PHE A 132 -0.86 6.16 5.05
CA PHE A 132 -2.21 6.30 5.58
C PHE A 132 -3.01 5.00 5.47
N HIS A 133 -3.00 4.36 4.29
CA HIS A 133 -3.68 3.07 4.07
C HIS A 133 -3.21 2.02 5.06
N PHE A 134 -1.91 1.70 5.07
CA PHE A 134 -1.37 0.67 5.97
C PHE A 134 -1.43 1.06 7.44
N GLY A 135 -1.32 2.35 7.76
CA GLY A 135 -1.56 2.88 9.10
C GLY A 135 -2.98 2.62 9.56
N SER A 136 -3.98 2.83 8.71
CA SER A 136 -5.39 2.57 9.04
C SER A 136 -5.69 1.06 9.20
N GLU A 137 -5.12 0.22 8.35
CA GLU A 137 -5.24 -1.26 8.44
C GLU A 137 -4.67 -1.80 9.76
N PHE A 138 -3.58 -1.21 10.24
CA PHE A 138 -2.95 -1.57 11.53
C PHE A 138 -3.66 -0.94 12.75
N ALA A 139 -3.95 0.36 12.70
CA ALA A 139 -4.40 1.12 13.87
C ALA A 139 -5.91 1.07 14.07
N VAL A 140 -6.69 1.06 12.99
CA VAL A 140 -8.16 1.18 13.02
C VAL A 140 -8.82 -0.16 12.70
N TYR A 141 -8.57 -0.73 11.51
CA TYR A 141 -9.29 -1.92 11.04
C TYR A 141 -8.78 -3.24 11.65
N LYS A 142 -7.56 -3.24 12.20
CA LYS A 142 -6.92 -4.42 12.82
C LYS A 142 -6.81 -5.62 11.86
N THR A 143 -6.67 -5.31 10.58
CA THR A 143 -6.53 -6.26 9.46
C THR A 143 -5.08 -6.59 9.16
N ALA A 144 -4.14 -5.72 9.55
CA ALA A 144 -2.71 -5.93 9.37
C ALA A 144 -1.95 -5.87 10.71
N TYR A 145 -0.77 -6.49 10.74
CA TYR A 145 0.12 -6.51 11.91
C TYR A 145 1.55 -6.09 11.53
N LEU A 146 2.33 -5.62 12.52
CA LEU A 146 3.59 -4.91 12.26
C LEU A 146 4.62 -5.67 11.43
N GLY A 147 4.74 -7.00 11.59
CA GLY A 147 5.81 -7.76 10.93
C GLY A 147 5.86 -7.55 9.40
N PRO A 148 4.80 -7.89 8.65
CA PRO A 148 4.76 -7.69 7.20
C PRO A 148 4.66 -6.23 6.74
N ILE A 149 3.97 -5.34 7.48
CA ILE A 149 3.82 -3.92 7.08
C ILE A 149 5.05 -3.06 7.40
N ALA A 150 5.97 -3.53 8.26
CA ALA A 150 7.15 -2.76 8.68
C ALA A 150 8.00 -2.28 7.50
N THR A 151 8.17 -3.12 6.48
CA THR A 151 8.90 -2.75 5.25
C THR A 151 8.22 -1.59 4.53
N THR A 152 6.89 -1.61 4.43
CA THR A 152 6.15 -0.52 3.81
C THR A 152 6.27 0.78 4.60
N PHE A 153 6.17 0.72 5.93
CA PHE A 153 6.40 1.88 6.79
C PHE A 153 7.82 2.43 6.64
N PHE A 154 8.83 1.57 6.59
CA PHE A 154 10.22 1.99 6.40
C PHE A 154 10.40 2.76 5.10
N PHE A 155 9.99 2.20 3.96
CA PHE A 155 10.14 2.88 2.68
C PHE A 155 9.26 4.14 2.59
N ALA A 156 7.98 4.07 2.96
CA ALA A 156 7.11 5.24 2.85
C ALA A 156 7.57 6.42 3.73
N THR A 157 7.96 6.16 4.98
CA THR A 157 8.46 7.22 5.89
C THR A 157 9.80 7.79 5.42
N THR A 158 10.74 6.93 5.00
CA THR A 158 12.02 7.38 4.43
C THR A 158 11.79 8.27 3.20
N GLY A 159 10.91 7.86 2.29
CA GLY A 159 10.56 8.63 1.10
C GLY A 159 9.98 10.00 1.45
N ILE A 160 9.01 10.06 2.36
CA ILE A 160 8.40 11.33 2.79
C ILE A 160 9.44 12.26 3.44
N ILE A 161 10.24 11.77 4.38
CA ILE A 161 11.25 12.58 5.08
C ILE A 161 12.32 13.08 4.10
N TRP A 162 12.78 12.23 3.19
CA TRP A 162 13.78 12.62 2.20
C TRP A 162 13.20 13.65 1.22
N MET A 163 12.01 13.42 0.70
CA MET A 163 11.38 14.35 -0.25
C MET A 163 11.05 15.70 0.39
N THR A 164 10.58 15.72 1.64
CA THR A 164 10.34 16.99 2.35
C THR A 164 11.63 17.74 2.64
N SER A 165 12.67 17.04 3.13
CA SER A 165 13.95 17.67 3.49
C SER A 165 14.79 18.16 2.31
N GLN A 166 14.56 17.66 1.10
CA GLN A 166 15.33 18.01 -0.09
C GLN A 166 14.50 18.76 -1.14
N TYR A 167 13.30 19.24 -0.80
CA TYR A 167 12.41 19.91 -1.74
C TYR A 167 13.11 21.03 -2.53
N ASN A 168 13.72 21.99 -1.83
CA ASN A 168 14.42 23.13 -2.45
C ASN A 168 15.73 22.75 -3.16
N PHE A 169 16.27 21.56 -2.91
CA PHE A 169 17.47 21.08 -3.62
C PHE A 169 17.11 20.56 -5.01
N TYR A 170 15.95 19.91 -5.15
CA TYR A 170 15.51 19.31 -6.40
C TYR A 170 14.61 20.23 -7.21
N VAL A 171 13.62 20.85 -6.58
CA VAL A 171 12.59 21.64 -7.25
C VAL A 171 13.14 23.02 -7.59
N GLU A 172 13.10 23.35 -8.87
CA GLU A 172 13.51 24.65 -9.37
C GLU A 172 12.36 25.66 -9.18
N ALA A 173 12.71 26.92 -8.88
CA ALA A 173 11.76 27.99 -8.57
C ALA A 173 11.04 28.52 -9.82
#